data_AF-A0A839FEQ5-F1
#
_entry.id   AF-A0A839FEQ5-F1
#
_cell.length_a   1.000
_cell.length_b   1.000
_cell.length_c   1.000
_cell.angle_alpha   90.00
_cell.angle_beta   90.00
_cell.angle_gamma   90.00
#
_symmetry.space_group_name_H-M   'P 1'
#
loop_
_entity.id
_entity.type
_entity.pdbx_description
1 polymer ?
#
loop_
_entity_poly.entity_id
_entity_poly.type
_entity_poly.pdbx_seq_one_letter_code
_entity_poly.pdbx_strand_id
1 'polypeptide(L)' 'MLGLTQAELAKLAGLSTTGLNNIERGVTDPKASTLRSIQSVLEEKSIVFLSPGQNVKGGPGVRFK' A
#
# COMPACT_ATOMS: atom_id res chain seq x y z
N MET A 1 6.55 -11.16 6.11
CA MET A 1 5.84 -10.53 4.96
C MET A 1 4.35 -10.61 5.27
N LEU A 2 3.52 -9.63 4.87
CA LEU A 2 2.13 -9.43 5.35
C LEU A 2 1.15 -10.62 5.14
N GLY A 3 1.58 -11.69 4.46
CA GLY A 3 0.74 -12.85 4.14
C GLY A 3 -0.40 -12.52 3.18
N LEU A 4 -0.35 -11.37 2.51
CA LEU A 4 -1.39 -10.88 1.62
C LEU A 4 -0.94 -11.05 0.16
N THR A 5 -1.78 -11.69 -0.65
CA THR A 5 -1.59 -11.77 -2.10
C THR A 5 -2.10 -10.51 -2.79
N GLN A 6 -1.63 -10.24 -4.02
CA GLN A 6 -2.16 -9.15 -4.84
C GLN A 6 -3.67 -9.28 -5.09
N ALA A 7 -4.16 -10.50 -5.29
CA ALA A 7 -5.60 -10.73 -5.49
C ALA A 7 -6.43 -10.37 -4.25
N GLU A 8 -5.93 -10.70 -3.06
CA GLU A 8 -6.59 -10.34 -1.80
C GLU A 8 -6.55 -8.83 -1.56
N LEU A 9 -5.41 -8.17 -1.79
CA LEU A 9 -5.28 -6.72 -1.69
C LEU A 9 -6.24 -6.01 -2.66
N ALA A 10 -6.27 -6.44 -3.92
CA ALA A 10 -7.15 -5.88 -4.93
C ALA A 10 -8.62 -6.03 -4.50
N LYS A 11 -9.02 -7.23 -4.06
CA LYS A 11 -10.39 -7.48 -3.59
C LYS A 11 -10.77 -6.58 -2.42
N LEU A 12 -9.91 -6.45 -1.41
CA LEU A 12 -10.17 -5.63 -0.22
C LEU A 12 -10.25 -4.13 -0.58
N ALA A 13 -9.43 -3.67 -1.52
CA ALA A 13 -9.40 -2.28 -1.94
C ALA A 13 -10.47 -1.93 -2.99
N GLY A 14 -11.27 -2.91 -3.44
CA GLY A 14 -12.31 -2.72 -4.47
C GLY A 14 -11.77 -2.58 -5.89
N LEU A 15 -10.63 -3.19 -6.20
CA LEU A 15 -10.01 -3.23 -7.53
C LEU A 15 -10.10 -4.63 -8.15
N SER A 16 -9.92 -4.70 -9.47
CA SER A 16 -9.53 -5.95 -10.12
C SER A 16 -8.05 -6.24 -9.90
N THR A 17 -7.67 -7.52 -9.83
CA THR A 17 -6.25 -7.94 -9.72
C THR A 17 -5.42 -7.40 -10.89
N THR A 18 -5.96 -7.41 -12.11
CA THR A 18 -5.29 -6.82 -13.28
C THR A 18 -5.08 -5.31 -13.12
N GLY A 19 -6.06 -4.60 -12.57
CA GLY A 19 -5.96 -3.17 -12.29
C GLY A 19 -4.85 -2.87 -11.29
N LEU A 20 -4.78 -3.63 -10.20
CA LEU A 20 -3.69 -3.51 -9.22
C LEU A 20 -2.32 -3.80 -9.87
N ASN A 21 -2.21 -4.88 -10.65
CA ASN A 21 -0.96 -5.23 -11.35
C ASN A 21 -0.49 -4.13 -12.32
N ASN A 22 -1.42 -3.47 -13.02
CA ASN A 22 -1.06 -2.36 -13.92
C ASN A 22 -0.58 -1.13 -13.14
N ILE A 23 -1.16 -0.83 -11.99
CA ILE A 23 -0.73 0.25 -11.10
C ILE A 23 0.69 -0.02 -10.60
N GLU A 24 0.97 -1.22 -10.09
CA GLU A 24 2.30 -1.59 -9.57
C GLU A 24 3.39 -1.54 -10.66
N ARG A 25 3.03 -1.88 -11.90
CA ARG A 25 3.93 -1.80 -13.06
C ARG A 25 4.08 -0.38 -13.63
N GLY A 26 3.35 0.60 -13.10
CA GLY A 26 3.33 1.97 -13.63
C GLY A 26 2.69 2.11 -15.02
N VAL A 27 1.89 1.12 -15.45
CA VAL A 27 1.20 1.13 -16.76
C VAL A 27 0.04 2.13 -16.76
N THR A 28 -0.51 2.44 -15.60
CA THR A 28 -1.64 3.36 -15.45
C THR A 28 -1.39 4.28 -14.27
N ASP A 29 -1.74 5.56 -14.43
CA ASP A 29 -1.78 6.51 -13.33
C ASP A 29 -3.10 6.37 -12.55
N PRO A 30 -3.08 5.84 -11.31
CA PRO A 30 -4.30 5.64 -10.54
C PRO A 30 -4.87 6.98 -10.04
N LYS A 31 -6.21 7.05 -9.97
CA LYS A 31 -6.87 8.16 -9.29
C LYS A 31 -6.45 8.22 -7.82
N ALA A 32 -6.43 9.42 -7.24
CA ALA A 32 -6.16 9.60 -5.82
C ALA A 32 -7.11 8.78 -4.92
N SER A 33 -8.36 8.58 -5.32
CA SER A 33 -9.30 7.70 -4.60
C SER A 33 -8.84 6.24 -4.57
N THR A 34 -8.28 5.74 -5.67
CA THR A 34 -7.76 4.38 -5.77
C THR A 34 -6.54 4.19 -4.88
N LEU A 35 -5.62 5.16 -4.86
CA LEU A 35 -4.48 5.14 -3.96
C LEU A 35 -4.90 5.12 -2.49
N ARG A 36 -5.92 5.92 -2.13
CA ARG A 36 -6.49 5.93 -0.77
C ARG A 36 -7.09 4.58 -0.39
N SER A 37 -7.84 3.93 -1.28
CA SER A 37 -8.39 2.59 -1.00
C SER A 37 -7.30 1.56 -0.73
N ILE A 38 -6.22 1.57 -1.53
CA ILE A 38 -5.08 0.67 -1.33
C ILE A 38 -4.39 0.97 0.01
N GLN A 39 -4.14 2.25 0.30
CA GLN A 39 -3.53 2.68 1.56
C GLN A 39 -4.33 2.23 2.78
N SER A 40 -5.66 2.43 2.78
CA SER A 40 -6.52 2.03 3.91
C SER A 40 -6.42 0.54 4.22
N VAL A 41 -6.48 -0.33 3.22
CA VAL A 41 -6.34 -1.79 3.42
C VAL A 41 -4.98 -2.16 4.01
N LEU A 42 -3.93 -1.49 3.54
CA LEU A 42 -2.57 -1.70 4.04
C LEU A 42 -2.43 -1.23 5.49
N GLU A 43 -3.03 -0.10 5.85
CA GLU A 43 -3.06 0.41 7.22
C GLU A 43 -3.82 -0.51 8.18
N GLU A 44 -4.94 -1.10 7.73
CA GLU A 44 -5.66 -2.15 8.47
C GLU A 44 -4.79 -3.40 8.73
N LYS A 45 -3.79 -3.65 7.87
CA LYS A 45 -2.78 -4.72 8.05
C LYS A 45 -1.56 -4.26 8.84
N SER A 46 -1.72 -3.22 9.67
CA SER A 46 -0.67 -2.67 10.55
C SER A 46 0.52 -2.07 9.79
N ILE A 47 0.33 -1.66 8.54
CA ILE A 47 1.31 -0.83 7.82
C ILE A 47 1.10 0.63 8.21
N VAL A 48 2.18 1.37 8.35
CA VAL A 48 2.11 2.81 8.59
C VAL A 48 2.70 3.54 7.40
N PHE A 49 1.91 4.40 6.76
CA PHE A 49 2.40 5.32 5.74
C PHE A 49 2.97 6.57 6.40
N LEU A 50 4.19 6.92 6.03
CA LEU A 50 4.87 8.11 6.54
C LEU A 50 4.76 9.24 5.51
N SER A 51 4.48 10.44 5.99
CA SER A 51 4.56 11.63 5.17
C SER A 51 6.03 11.95 4.85
N PRO A 52 6.32 12.60 3.71
CA PRO A 52 7.68 13.05 3.41
C PRO A 52 8.28 13.86 4.57
N GLY A 53 9.48 13.47 5.02
CA GLY A 53 10.17 14.12 6.14
C GLY A 53 9.65 13.76 7.55
N GLN A 54 8.62 12.90 7.66
CA GLN A 54 8.10 12.46 8.95
C GLN A 54 8.99 11.36 9.56
N ASN A 55 9.52 11.62 10.75
CA ASN A 55 10.26 10.64 11.56
C ASN A 55 9.43 10.27 12.80
N VAL A 56 8.99 9.02 12.89
CA VAL A 56 8.31 8.46 14.07
C VAL A 56 9.17 7.37 14.71
N LYS A 57 9.12 7.25 16.04
CA LYS A 57 9.77 6.14 16.75
C LYS A 57 8.92 4.87 16.57
N GLY A 58 9.46 3.85 15.90
CA GLY A 58 8.91 2.49 15.94
C GLY A 58 9.07 1.66 14.65
N GLY A 59 9.65 0.46 14.79
CA GLY A 59 9.59 -0.63 13.81
C GLY A 59 10.92 -1.37 13.58
N PRO A 60 10.96 -2.72 13.58
CA PRO A 60 12.13 -3.47 13.10
C PRO A 60 12.26 -3.24 11.58
N GLY A 61 13.13 -2.30 11.21
CA GLY A 61 13.29 -1.79 9.84
C GLY A 61 13.72 -0.31 9.77
N VAL A 62 13.77 0.38 10.92
CA VAL A 62 14.21 1.79 11.02
C VAL A 62 15.74 1.91 10.93
N ARG A 63 16.19 2.95 10.22
CA ARG A 63 17.58 3.22 9.81
C ARG A 63 18.62 3.23 10.94
N PHE A 64 19.81 2.74 10.62
CA PHE A 64 21.05 3.04 11.33
C PHE A 64 21.67 4.37 10.84
N LYS A 65 22.42 4.99 11.75
CA LYS A 65 23.10 6.30 11.62
C LYS A 65 24.04 6.36 10.42
#